data_AF-A0A2V8KAP7-F1
#
_entry.id   AF-A0A2V8KAP7-F1
#
_cell.length_a   1.000
_cell.length_b   1.000
_cell.length_c   1.000
_cell.angle_alpha   90.00
_cell.angle_beta   90.00
_cell.angle_gamma   90.00
#
_symmetry.space_group_name_H-M   'P 1'
#
loop_
_entity.id
_entity.type
_entity.pdbx_description
1 polymer ?
#
loop_
_entity_poly.entity_id
_entity_poly.type
_entity_poly.pdbx_seq_one_letter_code
_entity_poly.pdbx_strand_id
1 'polypeptide(L)' 'SFFKKFSIDEKRTLQFRAEAFNVTNHTNFTTPNPAVFSGAAYSPSAGILTQTAGYSRQIQFALKLIF' A
#
# COMPACT_ATOMS: atom_id res chain seq x y z
N SER A 1 -0.40 11.79 -4.61
CA SER A 1 -1.80 11.91 -5.04
C SER A 1 -1.98 13.06 -6.00
N PHE A 2 -2.88 12.93 -6.97
CA PHE A 2 -3.21 13.92 -7.99
C PHE A 2 -4.69 14.29 -7.87
N PHE A 3 -5.00 15.58 -8.02
CA PHE A 3 -6.36 16.11 -7.88
C PHE A 3 -6.69 17.06 -9.02
N LYS A 4 -7.84 16.85 -9.67
CA LYS A 4 -8.40 17.77 -10.67
C LYS A 4 -9.80 18.20 -10.25
N LYS A 5 -10.05 19.50 -10.26
CA LYS A 5 -11.37 20.08 -10.03
C LYS A 5 -11.99 20.52 -11.36
N PHE A 6 -13.28 20.28 -11.50
CA PHE A 6 -14.13 20.77 -12.57
C PHE A 6 -15.28 21.55 -11.94
N SER A 7 -15.37 22.84 -12.23
CA SER A 7 -16.52 23.64 -11.83
C SER A 7 -17.69 23.26 -12.73
N ILE A 8 -18.80 22.81 -12.13
CA ILE A 8 -20.03 22.52 -12.87
C ILE A 8 -20.84 23.81 -13.01
N ASP A 9 -21.01 24.52 -11.89
CA ASP A 9 -21.64 25.83 -11.78
C ASP A 9 -20.97 26.64 -10.65
N GLU A 10 -21.53 27.78 -10.24
CA GLU A 10 -20.93 28.64 -9.21
C GLU A 10 -20.92 28.00 -7.80
N LYS A 11 -21.76 26.99 -7.57
CA LYS A 11 -21.97 26.36 -6.26
C LYS A 11 -21.40 24.94 -6.21
N ARG A 12 -21.30 24.26 -7.36
CA ARG A 12 -20.96 22.85 -7.45
C ARG A 12 -19.62 22.62 -8.13
N THR A 13 -18.79 21.82 -7.47
CA THR A 13 -17.48 21.42 -7.98
C THR A 13 -17.35 19.90 -7.95
N LEU A 14 -16.96 19.31 -9.07
CA LEU A 14 -16.58 17.91 -9.17
C LEU A 14 -15.06 17.78 -9.00
N GLN A 15 -14.60 16.94 -8.08
CA GLN A 15 -13.19 16.65 -7.88
C GLN A 15 -12.88 15.20 -8.23
N PHE A 16 -12.03 15.02 -9.23
CA PHE A 16 -11.40 13.74 -9.54
C PHE A 16 -10.08 13.61 -8.78
N ARG A 17 -9.84 12.44 -8.19
CA ARG A 17 -8.62 12.12 -7.44
C ARG A 17 -8.02 10.84 -8.01
N ALA A 18 -6.71 10.86 -8.21
CA ALA A 18 -5.92 9.68 -8.55
C ALA A 18 -4.79 9.52 -7.54
N GLU A 19 -4.71 8.36 -6.91
CA GLU A 19 -3.70 8.06 -5.89
C GLU A 19 -2.96 6.79 -6.29
N ALA A 20 -1.64 6.79 -6.10
CA ALA A 20 -0.81 5.64 -6.36
C ALA A 20 0.06 5.37 -5.14
N PHE A 21 0.00 4.16 -4.64
CA PHE A 21 0.84 3.63 -3.56
C PHE A 21 1.82 2.63 -4.13
N ASN A 22 3.02 2.59 -3.56
CA ASN A 22 4.12 1.77 -4.08
C ASN A 22 4.32 1.98 -5.61
N VAL A 23 4.57 3.24 -5.99
CA VAL A 23 4.63 3.66 -7.40
C VAL A 23 5.63 2.86 -8.22
N THR A 24 6.79 2.52 -7.67
CA THR A 24 7.81 1.69 -8.33
C THR A 24 7.55 0.18 -8.21
N ASN A 25 6.52 -0.23 -7.47
CA ASN A 25 6.24 -1.62 -7.11
C ASN A 25 7.44 -2.32 -6.44
N HIS A 26 8.12 -1.62 -5.53
CA HIS A 26 9.20 -2.19 -4.74
C HIS A 26 8.64 -3.20 -3.73
N THR A 27 9.23 -4.39 -3.70
CA THR A 27 8.86 -5.45 -2.77
C THR A 27 9.55 -5.23 -1.44
N ASN A 28 8.78 -5.04 -0.37
CA ASN A 28 9.29 -5.05 1.00
C ASN A 28 8.96 -6.41 1.62
N PHE A 29 9.92 -7.06 2.27
CA PHE A 29 9.68 -8.32 2.98
C PHE A 29 9.29 -8.06 4.44
N THR A 30 8.47 -8.95 5.00
CA THR A 30 8.20 -8.91 6.45
C THR A 30 9.45 -9.32 7.23
N THR A 31 9.48 -8.99 8.52
CA THR A 31 10.56 -9.44 9.40
C THR A 31 10.65 -10.97 9.38
N PRO A 32 11.82 -11.56 9.10
CA PRO A 32 12.00 -13.01 9.15
C PRO A 32 11.68 -13.57 10.55
N ASN A 33 11.39 -14.87 10.63
CA ASN A 33 11.12 -15.52 11.93
C ASN A 33 12.30 -15.29 12.90
N PRO A 34 12.06 -14.60 14.04
CA PRO A 34 13.13 -14.27 15.00
C PRO A 34 13.52 -15.46 15.88
N ALA A 35 12.73 -16.55 15.89
CA ALA A 35 13.03 -17.74 16.69
C ALA A 35 14.19 -18.54 16.05
N VAL A 36 15.38 -18.37 16.62
CA VAL A 36 16.61 -19.05 16.18
C VAL A 36 16.67 -20.51 16.65
N PHE A 37 16.03 -20.82 17.79
CA PHE A 37 16.02 -22.16 18.39
C PHE A 37 14.59 -22.70 18.50
N SER A 38 14.47 -24.01 18.36
CA SER A 38 13.26 -24.79 18.60
C SER A 38 13.60 -25.86 19.63
N GLY A 39 13.48 -25.53 20.92
CA GLY A 39 14.02 -26.35 22.00
C GLY A 39 15.55 -26.31 22.04
N ALA A 40 16.20 -27.47 22.09
CA ALA A 40 17.66 -27.58 22.09
C ALA A 40 18.28 -27.54 20.67
N ALA A 41 17.46 -27.56 19.62
CA ALA A 41 17.92 -27.57 18.23
C ALA A 41 17.74 -26.21 17.55
N TYR A 42 18.50 -25.95 16.48
CA TYR A 42 18.28 -24.79 15.62
C TYR A 42 16.93 -24.88 14.90
N SER A 43 16.22 -23.76 14.83
CA SER A 43 14.96 -23.68 14.12
C SER A 43 15.21 -23.72 12.60
N PRO A 44 14.59 -24.65 11.86
CA PRO A 44 14.72 -24.70 10.39
C PRO A 44 14.05 -23.52 9.70
N SER A 45 13.27 -22.72 10.43
CA SER A 45 12.58 -21.54 9.90
C SER A 45 13.24 -20.21 10.29
N ALA A 46 14.33 -20.26 11.06
CA ALA A 46 15.07 -19.06 11.46
C ALA A 46 15.58 -18.30 10.22
N GLY A 47 15.32 -16.99 10.17
CA GLY A 47 15.79 -16.15 9.06
C GLY A 47 15.07 -16.34 7.72
N ILE A 48 14.07 -17.22 7.63
CA ILE A 48 13.32 -17.43 6.38
C ILE A 48 12.30 -16.30 6.17
N LEU A 49 12.35 -15.69 4.98
CA LEU A 49 11.36 -14.73 4.49
C LEU A 49 10.19 -15.48 3.84
N THR A 50 9.01 -15.43 4.45
CA THR A 50 7.83 -16.15 3.95
C THR A 50 6.80 -15.24 3.29
N GLN A 51 6.81 -13.94 3.58
CA GLN A 51 5.79 -13.00 3.13
C GLN A 51 6.36 -11.59 2.89
N THR A 52 5.64 -10.80 2.10
CA THR A 52 5.90 -9.38 1.89
C THR A 52 5.21 -8.53 2.96
N ALA A 53 5.82 -7.41 3.32
CA ALA A 53 5.21 -6.40 4.18
C ALA A 53 4.35 -5.44 3.34
N GLY A 54 3.08 -5.30 3.71
CA GLY A 54 2.13 -4.40 3.06
C GLY A 54 1.63 -4.91 1.70
N TYR A 55 1.11 -3.98 0.89
CA TYR A 55 0.53 -4.27 -0.42
C TYR A 55 1.49 -3.91 -1.57
N SER A 56 1.34 -4.61 -2.69
CA SER A 56 1.95 -4.25 -3.98
C SER A 56 1.44 -2.90 -4.49
N ARG A 57 1.87 -2.46 -5.68
CA ARG A 57 1.37 -1.23 -6.31
C ARG A 57 -0.16 -1.19 -6.31
N GLN A 58 -0.71 -0.12 -5.73
CA GLN A 58 -2.13 0.17 -5.75
C GLN A 58 -2.35 1.49 -6.46
N ILE A 59 -3.28 1.52 -7.40
CA ILE A 59 -3.73 2.74 -8.06
C ILE A 59 -5.22 2.87 -7.77
N GLN A 60 -5.61 4.00 -7.20
CA GLN A 60 -6.96 4.27 -6.74
C GLN A 60 -7.50 5.52 -7.41
N PHE A 61 -8.78 5.46 -7.76
CA PHE A 61 -9.51 6.58 -8.31
C PHE A 61 -10.68 6.90 -7.40
N ALA A 62 -10.91 8.19 -7.17
CA ALA A 62 -12.05 8.66 -6.40
C ALA A 62 -12.69 9.86 -7.08
N LEU A 63 -14.01 9.95 -6.94
CA LEU A 63 -14.81 11.06 -7.42
C LEU A 63 -15.57 11.66 -6.25
N LYS A 64 -15.46 12.98 -6.09
CA LYS A 64 -16.18 13.72 -5.05
C LYS A 64 -16.96 14.87 -5.68
N LEU A 65 -18.27 14.90 -5.45
CA LEU A 65 -19.13 16.05 -5.74
C LEU A 65 -19.22 16.93 -4.50
N ILE A 66 -18.99 18.23 -4.67
CA ILE A 66 -19.10 19.27 -3.65
C ILE A 66 -20.23 20.21 -4.10
N PHE A 67 -21.15 20.54 -3.21
CA PHE A 67 -22.36 21.33 -3.48
C PHE A 67 -22.64 22.32 -2.35
#